data_AF-A0A2W6ZCF1-F1
#
_entry.id   AF-A0A2W6ZCF1-F1
#
_cell.length_a   1.000
_cell.length_b   1.000
_cell.length_c   1.000
_cell.angle_alpha   90.00
_cell.angle_beta   90.00
_cell.angle_gamma   90.00
#
_symmetry.space_group_name_H-M   'P 1'
#
loop_
_entity.id
_entity.type
_entity.pdbx_description
1 polymer ?
#
loop_
_entity_poly.entity_id
_entity_poly.type
_entity_poly.pdbx_seq_one_letter_code
_entity_poly.pdbx_strand_id
1 'polypeptide(L)'
;MKPRSERQQDFEAIKQNLFTAGVATVKAAQAQEDMFMTTLEALSEAYEDTGIHQLAPGETEPESDLTPILETLLTQRQDALNRQDYEAYVEAEEKLQRLDELAVARLERQVRLLKAQQELTIFADKPQPPEAFSDRKVWTEAALKKEYKTLADLQSALGINARTWRQAVEQANGLT
;
A
#
# COMPACT_ATOMS: atom_id res chain seq x y z
N MET A 1 5.73 -49.68 45.02
CA MET A 1 6.69 -48.95 44.15
C MET A 1 6.76 -49.66 42.81
N LYS A 2 6.52 -48.98 41.68
CA LYS A 2 6.59 -49.60 40.34
C LYS A 2 7.99 -50.19 40.06
N PRO A 3 8.10 -51.37 39.44
CA PRO A 3 9.38 -51.96 39.04
C PRO A 3 10.14 -51.06 38.04
N ARG A 4 11.46 -51.18 38.03
CA ARG A 4 12.36 -50.31 37.25
C ARG A 4 12.14 -50.43 35.73
N SER A 5 11.76 -51.60 35.24
CA SER A 5 11.46 -51.89 33.84
C SER A 5 10.24 -51.14 33.31
N GLU A 6 9.16 -51.08 34.10
CA GLU A 6 7.93 -50.35 33.74
C GLU A 6 8.18 -48.84 33.68
N ARG A 7 8.98 -48.28 34.59
CA ARG A 7 9.35 -46.86 34.54
C ARG A 7 10.19 -46.50 33.33
N GLN A 8 11.04 -47.43 32.86
CA GLN A 8 11.86 -47.24 31.67
C GLN A 8 11.01 -47.27 30.40
N GLN A 9 10.03 -48.18 30.32
CA GLN A 9 9.06 -48.22 29.22
C GLN A 9 8.17 -46.97 29.20
N ASP A 10 7.66 -46.54 30.36
CA ASP A 10 6.85 -45.31 30.48
C ASP A 10 7.67 -44.09 30.00
N PHE A 11 8.97 -44.02 30.34
CA PHE A 11 9.84 -42.92 29.94
C PHE A 11 10.15 -42.91 28.44
N GLU A 12 10.40 -44.06 27.83
CA GLU A 12 10.62 -44.17 26.38
C GLU A 12 9.32 -43.88 25.60
N ALA A 13 8.15 -44.30 26.10
CA ALA A 13 6.86 -43.92 25.52
C ALA A 13 6.61 -42.40 25.58
N ILE A 14 6.97 -41.75 26.70
CA ILE A 14 6.88 -40.29 26.83
C ILE A 14 7.81 -39.58 25.84
N LYS A 15 9.06 -40.05 25.67
CA LYS A 15 9.99 -39.51 24.66
C LYS A 15 9.43 -39.64 23.25
N GLN A 16 8.91 -40.82 22.89
CA GLN A 16 8.34 -41.07 21.58
C GLN A 16 7.16 -40.12 21.29
N ASN A 17 6.30 -39.91 22.29
CA ASN A 17 5.16 -39.00 22.20
C ASN A 17 5.60 -37.54 22.07
N LEU A 18 6.61 -37.10 22.84
CA LEU A 18 7.17 -35.75 22.74
C LEU A 18 7.83 -35.51 21.38
N PHE A 19 8.56 -36.50 20.87
CA PHE A 19 9.16 -36.43 19.53
C PHE A 19 8.09 -36.34 18.44
N THR A 20 7.05 -37.16 18.53
CA THR A 20 5.95 -37.16 17.56
C THR A 20 5.17 -35.85 17.60
N ALA A 21 4.93 -35.29 18.80
CA ALA A 21 4.32 -33.98 18.98
C ALA A 21 5.20 -32.87 18.37
N GLY A 22 6.52 -32.90 18.58
CA GLY A 22 7.47 -31.97 17.99
C GLY A 22 7.48 -32.00 16.46
N VAL A 23 7.48 -33.21 15.87
CA VAL A 23 7.38 -33.39 14.40
C VAL A 23 6.04 -32.88 13.88
N ALA A 24 4.94 -33.13 14.59
CA ALA A 24 3.63 -32.63 14.21
C ALA A 24 3.57 -31.09 14.25
N THR A 25 4.16 -30.46 15.27
CA THR A 25 4.22 -28.99 15.35
C THR A 25 5.05 -28.37 14.23
N VAL A 26 6.18 -28.98 13.86
CA VAL A 26 7.01 -28.48 12.74
C VAL A 26 6.26 -28.61 11.41
N LYS A 27 5.57 -29.73 11.19
CA LYS A 27 4.72 -29.91 10.00
C LYS A 27 3.55 -28.94 9.96
N ALA A 28 2.95 -28.63 11.11
CA ALA A 28 1.88 -27.64 11.19
C ALA A 28 2.37 -26.22 10.89
N ALA A 29 3.57 -25.86 11.37
CA ALA A 29 4.20 -24.58 11.05
C ALA A 29 4.52 -24.48 9.56
N GLN A 30 5.03 -25.56 8.96
CA GLN A 30 5.31 -25.60 7.53
C GLN A 30 4.04 -25.52 6.68
N ALA A 31 2.96 -26.19 7.09
CA ALA A 31 1.66 -26.05 6.43
C ALA A 31 1.09 -24.62 6.57
N GLN A 32 1.32 -23.93 7.70
CA GLN A 32 0.96 -22.52 7.85
C GLN A 32 1.77 -21.60 6.92
N GLU A 33 3.06 -21.87 6.75
CA GLU A 33 3.91 -21.13 5.82
C GLU A 33 3.46 -21.35 4.37
N ASP A 34 3.19 -22.60 3.98
CA ASP A 34 2.69 -22.95 2.65
C ASP A 34 1.32 -22.30 2.37
N MET A 35 0.40 -22.31 3.35
CA MET A 35 -0.89 -21.61 3.22
C MET A 35 -0.71 -20.10 3.08
N PHE A 36 0.23 -19.51 3.83
CA PHE A 36 0.52 -18.08 3.74
C PHE A 36 1.08 -17.70 2.37
N MET A 37 2.03 -18.48 1.84
CA MET A 37 2.56 -18.27 0.49
C MET A 37 1.48 -18.43 -0.57
N THR A 38 0.64 -19.45 -0.47
CA THR A 38 -0.49 -19.66 -1.40
C THR A 38 -1.47 -18.48 -1.35
N THR A 39 -1.73 -17.92 -0.15
CA THR A 39 -2.59 -16.73 -0.03
C THR A 39 -1.94 -15.47 -0.61
N LEU A 40 -0.62 -15.34 -0.50
CA LEU A 40 0.12 -14.23 -1.11
C LEU A 40 0.13 -14.33 -2.64
N GLU A 41 0.34 -15.53 -3.18
CA GLU A 41 0.27 -15.80 -4.62
C GLU A 41 -1.15 -15.51 -5.13
N ALA A 42 -2.19 -16.00 -4.46
CA ALA A 42 -3.58 -15.72 -4.81
C ALA A 42 -3.93 -14.22 -4.71
N LEU A 43 -3.38 -13.50 -3.73
CA LEU A 43 -3.53 -12.04 -3.64
C LEU A 43 -2.79 -11.33 -4.79
N SER A 44 -1.59 -11.79 -5.16
CA SER A 44 -0.84 -11.20 -6.27
C SER A 44 -1.52 -11.48 -7.61
N GLU A 45 -2.06 -12.68 -7.81
CA GLU A 45 -2.76 -13.09 -9.01
C GLU A 45 -4.10 -12.35 -9.12
N ALA A 46 -4.82 -12.18 -8.00
CA ALA A 46 -6.01 -11.32 -7.96
C ALA A 46 -5.69 -9.85 -8.28
N TYR A 47 -4.52 -9.34 -7.86
CA TYR A 47 -4.06 -7.99 -8.16
C TYR A 47 -3.58 -7.82 -9.62
N GLU A 48 -3.01 -8.85 -10.23
CA GLU A 48 -2.60 -8.85 -11.63
C GLU A 48 -3.80 -9.03 -12.60
N ASP A 49 -4.80 -9.83 -12.21
CA ASP A 49 -6.01 -10.08 -13.01
C ASP A 49 -7.06 -8.96 -12.86
N THR A 50 -7.05 -8.20 -11.76
CA THR A 50 -7.57 -6.83 -11.77
C THR A 50 -6.55 -5.94 -12.47
N GLY A 51 -6.46 -6.10 -13.80
CA GLY A 51 -5.52 -5.37 -14.64
C GLY A 51 -5.41 -3.94 -14.16
N ILE A 52 -4.17 -3.49 -13.97
CA ILE A 52 -3.86 -2.09 -13.68
C ILE A 52 -4.51 -1.29 -14.81
N HIS A 53 -5.74 -0.84 -14.60
CA HIS A 53 -6.32 0.25 -15.34
C HIS A 53 -5.42 1.41 -14.96
N GLN A 54 -4.39 1.61 -15.78
CA GLN A 54 -3.64 2.85 -15.83
C GLN A 54 -4.67 3.92 -16.19
N LEU A 55 -5.33 4.45 -15.18
CA LEU A 55 -6.15 5.63 -15.30
C LEU A 55 -5.23 6.68 -15.91
N ALA A 56 -5.62 7.19 -17.08
CA ALA A 56 -4.97 8.36 -17.63
C ALA A 56 -5.00 9.45 -16.54
N PRO A 57 -3.95 10.27 -16.40
CA PRO A 57 -3.90 11.31 -15.38
C PRO A 57 -5.12 12.24 -15.55
N GLY A 58 -6.11 12.11 -14.66
CA GLY A 58 -7.38 12.84 -14.72
C GLY A 58 -8.65 11.98 -14.75
N GLU A 59 -8.56 10.67 -14.96
CA GLU A 59 -9.72 9.77 -14.89
C GLU A 59 -9.85 9.19 -13.47
N THR A 60 -11.00 9.39 -12.83
CA THR A 60 -11.41 8.67 -11.62
C THR A 60 -12.12 7.37 -12.03
N GLU A 61 -11.82 6.24 -11.37
CA GLU A 61 -12.55 4.98 -11.56
C GLU A 61 -14.06 5.26 -11.58
N PRO A 62 -14.83 4.61 -12.49
CA PRO A 62 -16.27 4.82 -12.58
C PRO A 62 -16.87 4.58 -11.21
N GLU A 63 -17.62 5.57 -10.73
CA GLU A 63 -18.19 5.50 -9.41
C GLU A 63 -19.30 4.43 -9.43
N SER A 64 -18.99 3.20 -9.02
CA SER A 64 -20.02 2.14 -8.94
C SER A 64 -21.10 2.61 -7.97
N ASP A 65 -22.28 2.89 -8.51
CA ASP A 65 -23.45 3.30 -7.74
C ASP A 65 -23.98 2.11 -6.93
N LEU A 66 -23.82 2.17 -5.61
CA LEU A 66 -24.24 1.12 -4.67
C LEU A 66 -25.70 1.29 -4.21
N THR A 67 -26.34 2.41 -4.56
CA THR A 67 -27.73 2.73 -4.23
C THR A 67 -28.72 1.58 -4.55
N PRO A 68 -28.69 0.96 -5.75
CA PRO A 68 -29.63 -0.12 -6.06
C PRO A 68 -29.43 -1.38 -5.19
N ILE A 69 -28.19 -1.65 -4.75
CA ILE A 69 -27.87 -2.79 -3.88
C ILE A 69 -28.39 -2.52 -2.46
N LEU A 70 -28.17 -1.29 -1.96
CA LEU A 70 -28.65 -0.84 -0.65
C LEU A 70 -30.18 -0.93 -0.56
N GLU A 71 -30.90 -0.38 -1.55
CA GLU A 71 -32.37 -0.42 -1.59
C GLU A 71 -32.91 -1.86 -1.59
N THR A 72 -32.23 -2.76 -2.29
CA THR A 72 -32.61 -4.18 -2.35
C THR A 72 -32.43 -4.86 -0.99
N LEU A 73 -31.31 -4.61 -0.31
CA LEU A 73 -31.01 -5.19 1.02
C LEU A 73 -31.95 -4.65 2.10
N LEU A 74 -32.28 -3.35 2.06
CA LEU A 74 -33.28 -2.76 2.96
C LEU A 74 -34.66 -3.38 2.76
N THR A 75 -35.04 -3.63 1.51
CA THR A 75 -36.29 -4.33 1.17
C THR A 75 -36.30 -5.76 1.71
N GLN A 76 -35.20 -6.51 1.51
CA GLN A 76 -35.05 -7.87 2.03
C GLN A 76 -35.13 -7.92 3.55
N ARG A 77 -34.51 -6.95 4.25
CA ARG A 77 -34.63 -6.83 5.70
C ARG A 77 -36.07 -6.61 6.14
N GLN A 78 -36.79 -5.71 5.47
CA GLN A 78 -38.17 -5.39 5.79
C GLN A 78 -39.09 -6.59 5.52
N ASP A 79 -38.86 -7.32 4.43
CA ASP A 79 -39.61 -8.54 4.11
C ASP A 79 -39.35 -9.66 5.13
N ALA A 80 -38.10 -9.82 5.60
CA ALA A 80 -37.76 -10.78 6.65
C ALA A 80 -38.46 -10.43 7.98
N LEU A 81 -38.49 -9.15 8.37
CA LEU A 81 -39.24 -8.68 9.53
C LEU A 81 -40.74 -8.95 9.40
N ASN A 82 -41.32 -8.67 8.23
CA ASN A 82 -42.74 -8.91 7.96
C ASN A 82 -43.10 -10.40 8.03
N ARG A 83 -42.17 -11.29 7.66
CA ARG A 83 -42.33 -12.75 7.70
C ARG A 83 -41.93 -13.37 9.03
N GLN A 84 -41.41 -12.59 9.98
CA GLN A 84 -40.81 -13.05 11.24
C GLN A 84 -39.69 -14.08 11.02
N ASP A 85 -39.00 -13.99 9.89
CA ASP A 85 -37.88 -14.85 9.54
C ASP A 85 -36.59 -14.23 10.07
N TYR A 86 -36.16 -14.71 11.24
CA TYR A 86 -35.00 -14.18 11.95
C TYR A 86 -33.68 -14.49 11.25
N GLU A 87 -33.59 -15.61 10.53
CA GLU A 87 -32.36 -16.02 9.84
C GLU A 87 -32.14 -15.14 8.60
N ALA A 88 -33.18 -14.92 7.81
CA ALA A 88 -33.14 -14.00 6.67
C ALA A 88 -32.89 -12.54 7.10
N TYR A 89 -33.37 -12.15 8.29
CA TYR A 89 -33.10 -10.82 8.86
C TYR A 89 -31.62 -10.63 9.20
N VAL A 90 -31.02 -11.61 9.90
CA VAL A 90 -29.60 -11.55 10.27
C VAL A 90 -28.72 -11.56 9.02
N GLU A 91 -29.04 -12.38 8.02
CA GLU A 91 -28.31 -12.41 6.76
C GLU A 91 -28.37 -11.07 6.00
N ALA A 92 -29.53 -10.41 5.99
CA ALA A 92 -29.69 -9.09 5.37
C ALA A 92 -28.89 -7.99 6.13
N GLU A 93 -28.89 -8.03 7.46
CA GLU A 93 -28.10 -7.12 8.31
C GLU A 93 -26.58 -7.33 8.12
N GLU A 94 -26.10 -8.57 8.06
CA GLU A 94 -24.68 -8.85 7.79
C GLU A 94 -24.24 -8.31 6.42
N LYS A 95 -25.10 -8.43 5.39
CA LYS A 95 -24.83 -7.89 4.06
C LYS A 95 -24.82 -6.36 4.05
N LEU A 96 -25.73 -5.72 4.81
CA LEU A 96 -25.72 -4.26 4.99
C LEU A 96 -24.44 -3.80 5.67
N GLN A 97 -24.00 -4.49 6.74
CA GLN A 97 -22.76 -4.15 7.43
C GLN A 97 -21.53 -4.27 6.52
N ARG A 98 -21.43 -5.33 5.71
CA ARG A 98 -20.33 -5.48 4.73
C ARG A 98 -20.34 -4.38 3.67
N LEU A 99 -21.53 -3.90 3.29
CA LEU A 99 -21.67 -2.80 2.33
C LEU A 99 -21.17 -1.49 2.93
N ASP A 100 -21.43 -1.24 4.21
CA ASP A 100 -20.90 -0.09 4.94
C ASP A 100 -19.37 -0.17 5.10
N GLU A 101 -18.83 -1.33 5.45
CA GLU A 101 -17.38 -1.57 5.53
C GLU A 101 -16.68 -1.30 4.18
N LEU A 102 -17.31 -1.71 3.08
CA LEU A 102 -16.81 -1.44 1.73
C LEU A 102 -16.86 0.05 1.38
N ALA A 103 -17.92 0.76 1.78
CA ALA A 103 -18.03 2.20 1.60
C ALA A 103 -16.93 2.95 2.38
N VAL A 104 -16.63 2.54 3.61
CA VAL A 104 -15.54 3.10 4.42
C VAL A 104 -14.18 2.84 3.78
N ALA A 105 -13.90 1.59 3.38
CA ALA A 105 -12.64 1.23 2.73
C ALA A 105 -12.40 2.02 1.43
N ARG A 106 -13.48 2.29 0.67
CA ARG A 106 -13.43 3.13 -0.53
C ARG A 106 -13.06 4.58 -0.21
N LEU A 107 -13.68 5.18 0.81
CA LEU A 107 -13.35 6.54 1.27
C LEU A 107 -11.90 6.62 1.75
N GLU A 108 -11.41 5.64 2.49
CA GLU A 108 -10.01 5.58 2.91
C GLU A 108 -9.03 5.51 1.73
N ARG A 109 -9.36 4.75 0.68
CA ARG A 109 -8.57 4.69 -0.56
C ARG A 109 -8.58 6.05 -1.28
N GLN A 110 -9.73 6.72 -1.38
CA GLN A 110 -9.82 8.06 -1.95
C GLN A 110 -8.98 9.07 -1.16
N VAL A 111 -9.02 9.05 0.18
CA VAL A 111 -8.20 9.92 1.02
C VAL A 111 -6.70 9.64 0.81
N ARG A 112 -6.30 8.36 0.71
CA ARG A 112 -4.91 7.99 0.39
C ARG A 112 -4.47 8.49 -0.98
N LEU A 113 -5.33 8.38 -2.00
CA LEU A 113 -5.06 8.90 -3.34
C LEU A 113 -4.93 10.43 -3.32
N LEU A 114 -5.83 11.14 -2.64
CA LEU A 114 -5.76 12.60 -2.51
C LEU A 114 -4.49 13.04 -1.77
N LYS A 115 -4.09 12.33 -0.72
CA LYS A 115 -2.81 12.59 -0.02
C LYS A 115 -1.61 12.37 -0.93
N ALA A 116 -1.59 11.25 -1.66
CA ALA A 116 -0.52 10.96 -2.63
C ALA A 116 -0.48 12.01 -3.75
N GLN A 117 -1.63 12.47 -4.24
CA GLN A 117 -1.70 13.58 -5.20
C GLN A 117 -1.20 14.89 -4.61
N GLN A 118 -1.57 15.23 -3.37
CA GLN A 118 -1.04 16.42 -2.71
C GLN A 118 0.49 16.35 -2.54
N GLU A 119 1.02 15.20 -2.14
CA GLU A 119 2.46 14.98 -2.05
C GLU A 119 3.13 15.15 -3.43
N LEU A 120 2.56 14.58 -4.50
CA LEU A 120 3.05 14.76 -5.86
C LEU A 120 3.00 16.23 -6.31
N THR A 121 1.94 16.97 -5.99
CA THR A 121 1.83 18.41 -6.28
C THR A 121 2.89 19.21 -5.51
N ILE A 122 3.16 18.88 -4.25
CA ILE A 122 4.25 19.48 -3.46
C ILE A 122 5.62 19.16 -4.06
N PHE A 123 5.80 17.99 -4.67
CA PHE A 123 7.01 17.66 -5.44
C PHE A 123 7.08 18.39 -6.79
N ALA A 124 5.95 18.66 -7.44
CA ALA A 124 5.87 19.42 -8.70
C ALA A 124 6.09 20.93 -8.50
N ASP A 125 5.74 21.47 -7.32
CA ASP A 125 6.01 22.85 -6.90
C ASP A 125 7.44 23.07 -6.37
N LYS A 126 8.26 22.01 -6.26
CA LYS A 126 9.71 22.23 -6.21
C LYS A 126 10.10 22.80 -7.58
N PRO A 127 10.85 23.92 -7.63
CA PRO A 127 11.22 24.53 -8.90
C PRO A 127 11.89 23.47 -9.78
N GLN A 128 11.19 23.04 -10.83
CA GLN A 128 11.80 22.22 -11.85
C GLN A 128 12.97 23.04 -12.41
N PRO A 129 14.19 22.49 -12.43
CA PRO A 129 15.30 23.20 -13.03
C PRO A 129 14.92 23.45 -14.51
N PRO A 130 14.93 24.70 -14.99
CA PRO A 130 14.42 25.05 -16.32
C PRO A 130 15.03 24.16 -17.42
N GLU A 131 14.25 23.73 -18.41
CA GLU A 131 14.61 22.78 -19.49
C GLU A 131 15.91 23.08 -20.28
N ALA A 132 16.57 24.21 -20.01
CA ALA A 132 17.91 24.56 -20.48
C ALA A 132 19.04 23.63 -20.00
N PHE A 133 18.81 22.71 -19.04
CA PHE A 133 19.85 21.80 -18.52
C PHE A 133 20.22 20.63 -19.46
N SER A 134 19.52 20.47 -20.57
CA SER A 134 19.71 19.33 -21.48
C SER A 134 20.85 19.49 -22.48
N ASP A 135 21.32 20.71 -22.72
CA ASP A 135 22.47 20.99 -23.59
C ASP A 135 23.69 21.31 -22.72
N ARG A 136 24.71 20.45 -22.79
CA ARG A 136 26.01 20.59 -22.09
C ARG A 136 26.67 21.94 -22.40
N LYS A 137 26.26 22.99 -21.68
CA LYS A 137 26.90 24.29 -21.65
C LYS A 137 27.61 24.36 -20.31
N VAL A 138 28.94 24.27 -20.33
CA VAL A 138 29.75 24.54 -19.14
C VAL A 138 29.43 25.97 -18.70
N TRP A 139 28.80 26.09 -17.54
CA TRP A 139 28.45 27.37 -16.95
C TRP A 139 29.74 28.12 -16.60
N THR A 140 29.80 29.39 -16.98
CA THR A 140 30.85 30.32 -16.56
C THR A 140 30.24 31.36 -15.63
N GLU A 141 31.05 32.00 -14.78
CA GLU A 141 30.55 33.03 -13.86
C GLU A 141 29.80 34.16 -14.58
N ALA A 142 30.28 34.55 -15.77
CA ALA A 142 29.65 35.59 -16.57
C ALA A 142 28.28 35.16 -17.11
N ALA A 143 28.14 33.88 -17.50
CA ALA A 143 26.87 33.33 -17.97
C ALA A 143 25.83 33.29 -16.83
N LEU A 144 26.22 32.78 -15.66
CA LEU A 144 25.32 32.69 -14.51
C LEU A 144 24.90 34.08 -13.99
N LYS A 145 25.82 35.04 -13.96
CA LYS A 145 25.51 36.44 -13.60
C LYS A 145 24.55 37.09 -14.59
N LYS A 146 24.69 36.78 -15.88
CA LYS A 146 23.81 37.33 -16.93
C LYS A 146 22.39 36.79 -16.83
N GLU A 147 22.25 35.52 -16.45
CA GLU A 147 20.97 34.82 -16.41
C GLU A 147 20.19 35.10 -15.11
N TYR A 148 20.86 34.94 -13.96
CA TYR A 148 20.20 35.02 -12.65
C TYR A 148 20.38 36.37 -11.95
N LYS A 149 21.26 37.26 -12.45
CA LYS A 149 21.56 38.61 -11.93
C LYS A 149 22.16 38.66 -10.52
N THR A 150 21.65 37.88 -9.57
CA THR A 150 22.14 37.78 -8.19
C THR A 150 22.41 36.32 -7.79
N LEU A 151 23.23 36.13 -6.75
CA LEU A 151 23.50 34.79 -6.20
C LEU A 151 22.27 34.17 -5.54
N ALA A 152 21.41 34.98 -4.91
CA ALA A 152 20.25 34.49 -4.20
C ALA A 152 19.21 33.90 -5.18
N ASP A 153 19.02 34.56 -6.32
CA ASP A 153 18.12 34.08 -7.38
C ASP A 153 18.60 32.75 -7.95
N LEU A 154 19.91 32.59 -8.12
CA LEU A 154 20.51 31.35 -8.57
C LEU A 154 20.41 30.22 -7.53
N GLN A 155 20.66 30.50 -6.25
CA GLN A 155 20.50 29.51 -5.17
C GLN A 155 19.05 29.01 -5.09
N SER A 156 18.09 29.91 -5.23
CA SER A 156 16.66 29.58 -5.24
C SER A 156 16.27 28.75 -6.47
N ALA A 157 16.76 29.13 -7.65
CA ALA A 157 16.42 28.46 -8.90
C ALA A 157 17.05 27.06 -9.05
N LEU A 158 18.27 26.86 -8.53
CA LEU A 158 19.01 25.60 -8.67
C LEU A 158 19.04 24.75 -7.39
N GLY A 159 18.52 25.25 -6.26
CA GLY A 159 18.57 24.57 -4.98
C GLY A 159 19.99 24.36 -4.45
N ILE A 160 20.95 25.20 -4.85
CA ILE A 160 22.37 25.07 -4.49
C ILE A 160 22.76 25.97 -3.32
N ASN A 161 23.69 25.50 -2.50
CA ASN A 161 24.21 26.24 -1.35
C ASN A 161 25.62 26.79 -1.65
N ALA A 162 25.69 27.81 -2.52
CA ALA A 162 26.94 28.41 -2.95
C ALA A 162 27.17 29.80 -2.34
N ARG A 163 28.26 30.02 -1.59
CA ARG A 163 28.55 31.32 -0.96
C ARG A 163 29.23 32.32 -1.89
N THR A 164 29.76 31.85 -3.01
CA THR A 164 30.45 32.66 -4.03
C THR A 164 30.06 32.21 -5.43
N TRP A 165 30.18 33.10 -6.42
CA TRP A 165 29.91 32.77 -7.83
C TRP A 165 30.79 31.63 -8.36
N ARG A 166 32.03 31.53 -7.89
CA ARG A 166 32.92 30.43 -8.24
C ARG A 166 32.40 29.08 -7.74
N GLN A 167 31.96 29.02 -6.48
CA GLN A 167 31.32 27.81 -5.92
C GLN A 167 30.00 27.49 -6.63
N ALA A 168 29.24 28.51 -7.02
CA ALA A 168 28.01 28.33 -7.78
C ALA A 168 28.28 27.72 -9.16
N VAL A 169 29.34 28.12 -9.84
CA VAL A 169 29.79 27.53 -11.12
C VAL A 169 30.22 26.07 -10.93
N GLU A 170 31.01 25.77 -9.91
CA GLU A 170 31.44 24.40 -9.61
C GLU A 170 30.25 23.48 -9.29
N GLN A 171 29.30 23.96 -8.48
CA GLN A 171 28.09 23.20 -8.15
C GLN A 171 27.14 23.07 -9.35
N ALA A 172 26.94 24.14 -10.13
CA ALA A 172 26.08 24.09 -11.32
C ALA A 172 26.62 23.16 -12.42
N ASN A 173 27.95 23.07 -12.57
CA ASN A 173 28.59 22.14 -13.51
C ASN A 173 28.82 20.73 -12.94
N GLY A 174 28.77 20.56 -11.62
CA GLY A 174 28.89 19.26 -10.94
C GLY A 174 27.54 18.55 -10.72
N LEU A 175 26.43 19.21 -11.05
CA LEU A 175 25.07 18.67 -11.01
C LEU A 175 24.67 17.94 -12.33
N THR A 176 25.55 17.93 -13.33
CA THR A 176 25.41 17.12 -14.57
C THR A 176 26.03 15.74 -14.41
#